data_AF-A0A948EXG7-F1
#
_entry.id   AF-A0A948EXG7-F1
#
_cell.length_a   1.000
_cell.length_b   1.000
_cell.length_c   1.000
_cell.angle_alpha   90.00
_cell.angle_beta   90.00
_cell.angle_gamma   90.00
#
_symmetry.space_group_name_H-M   'P 1'
#
loop_
_entity.id
_entity.type
_entity.pdbx_description
1 polymer ?
#
loop_
_entity_poly.entity_id
_entity_poly.type
_entity_poly.pdbx_seq_one_letter_code
_entity_poly.pdbx_strand_id
1 'polypeptide(L)'
;GNTGLNVGAGMTGGFALVYDEDGNFAEKYNNELVDINRINDEKTGEHRAFLREKLEKHVQYTGSDRARWMLEHFADVVNRFWLVKPKALTLDSLLKD
;
A
#
# COMPACT_ATOMS: atom_id res chain seq x y z
N GLY A 1 -10.15 -4.48 -1.14
CA GLY A 1 -10.87 -5.57 -1.84
C GLY A 1 -10.09 -6.85 -1.59
N ASN A 2 -10.75 -8.00 -1.54
CA ASN A 2 -10.11 -9.30 -1.30
C ASN A 2 -8.92 -9.45 -2.27
N THR A 3 -7.70 -9.38 -1.74
CA THR A 3 -6.51 -9.29 -2.60
C THR A 3 -6.15 -10.71 -3.02
N GLY A 4 -6.16 -10.97 -4.33
CA GLY A 4 -5.96 -12.30 -4.90
C GLY A 4 -4.59 -12.90 -4.55
N LEU A 5 -4.54 -14.24 -4.54
CA LEU A 5 -3.30 -15.02 -4.54
C LEU A 5 -2.35 -14.45 -5.61
N ASN A 6 -1.11 -14.11 -5.24
CA ASN A 6 -0.01 -13.56 -6.08
C ASN A 6 0.16 -12.03 -6.14
N VAL A 7 -0.04 -11.31 -5.02
CA VAL A 7 0.56 -9.98 -4.88
C VAL A 7 2.08 -10.12 -4.84
N GLY A 8 2.77 -9.70 -5.91
CA GLY A 8 4.24 -9.65 -5.96
C GLY A 8 4.92 -10.49 -7.05
N ALA A 9 4.17 -11.20 -7.91
CA ALA A 9 4.76 -11.86 -9.06
C ALA A 9 5.13 -10.82 -10.14
N GLY A 10 6.41 -10.43 -10.21
CA GLY A 10 6.93 -9.51 -11.25
C GLY A 10 7.29 -8.09 -10.81
N MET A 11 7.51 -7.82 -9.52
CA MET A 11 7.96 -6.51 -9.03
C MET A 11 9.43 -6.25 -9.35
N THR A 12 9.76 -5.86 -10.59
CA THR A 12 11.15 -5.60 -11.02
C THR A 12 11.64 -4.17 -10.75
N GLY A 13 10.86 -3.28 -10.13
CA GLY A 13 11.36 -1.93 -9.80
C GLY A 13 10.36 -0.99 -9.13
N GLY A 14 9.70 -1.41 -8.04
CA GLY A 14 8.77 -0.53 -7.32
C GLY A 14 8.23 -1.12 -6.03
N PHE A 15 7.18 -0.50 -5.49
CA PHE A 15 6.44 -0.96 -4.32
C PHE A 15 4.95 -1.06 -4.62
N ALA A 16 4.22 -1.77 -3.77
CA ALA A 16 2.76 -1.83 -3.82
C ALA A 16 2.18 -1.42 -2.46
N LEU A 17 0.99 -0.82 -2.49
CA LEU A 17 0.19 -0.53 -1.30
C LEU A 17 -1.03 -1.43 -1.30
N VAL A 18 -1.12 -2.32 -0.32
CA VAL A 18 -2.18 -3.33 -0.22
C VAL A 18 -3.09 -2.98 0.94
N TYR A 19 -4.38 -2.81 0.68
CA TYR A 19 -5.38 -2.63 1.71
C TYR A 19 -5.84 -3.98 2.26
N ASP A 20 -5.48 -4.25 3.51
CA ASP A 20 -5.77 -5.50 4.23
C ASP A 20 -6.96 -5.29 5.17
N GLU A 21 -8.16 -5.45 4.61
CA GLU A 21 -9.43 -5.25 5.33
C GLU A 21 -9.65 -6.29 6.44
N ASP A 22 -9.19 -7.52 6.21
CA ASP A 22 -9.38 -8.68 7.08
C ASP A 22 -8.20 -8.96 8.03
N GLY A 23 -7.07 -8.26 7.85
CA GLY A 23 -5.89 -8.37 8.70
C GLY A 23 -5.05 -9.64 8.51
N ASN A 24 -5.27 -10.39 7.42
CA ASN A 24 -4.64 -11.69 7.19
C ASN A 24 -3.58 -11.66 6.07
N PHE A 25 -3.23 -10.48 5.54
CA PHE A 25 -2.24 -10.37 4.47
C PHE A 25 -0.84 -10.80 4.92
N ALA A 26 -0.48 -10.52 6.18
CA ALA A 26 0.79 -10.91 6.77
C ALA A 26 1.02 -12.43 6.81
N GLU A 27 -0.05 -13.23 6.73
CA GLU A 27 0.01 -14.68 6.71
C GLU A 27 0.09 -15.25 5.28
N LYS A 28 -0.18 -14.42 4.26
CA LYS A 28 -0.39 -14.85 2.87
C LYS A 28 0.68 -14.38 1.89
N TYR A 29 1.64 -13.55 2.32
CA TYR A 29 2.66 -13.01 1.43
C TYR A 29 3.86 -13.95 1.25
N ASN A 30 4.52 -13.87 0.10
CA ASN A 30 5.76 -14.63 -0.15
C ASN A 30 6.95 -13.95 0.53
N ASN A 31 7.29 -14.41 1.73
CA ASN A 31 8.38 -13.85 2.53
C ASN A 31 9.80 -14.14 1.98
N GLU A 32 9.95 -14.95 0.92
CA GLU A 32 11.25 -15.20 0.29
C GLU A 32 11.68 -14.02 -0.59
N LEU A 33 10.72 -13.38 -1.28
CA LEU A 33 10.98 -12.38 -2.31
C LEU A 33 10.67 -10.94 -1.91
N VAL A 34 9.68 -10.74 -1.03
CA VAL A 34 9.23 -9.40 -0.65
C VAL A 34 9.23 -9.20 0.86
N ASP A 35 9.43 -7.95 1.27
CA ASP A 35 9.18 -7.47 2.63
C ASP A 35 7.88 -6.67 2.67
N ILE A 36 7.22 -6.70 3.83
CA ILE A 36 6.03 -5.89 4.12
C ILE A 36 6.34 -4.92 5.26
N ASN A 37 5.85 -3.69 5.15
CA ASN A 37 6.00 -2.64 6.16
C ASN A 37 4.67 -1.94 6.38
N ARG A 38 4.38 -1.52 7.62
CA ARG A 38 3.27 -0.59 7.87
C ARG A 38 3.65 0.80 7.36
N ILE A 39 2.64 1.59 6.99
CA ILE A 39 2.81 2.96 6.49
C ILE A 39 2.22 4.02 7.44
N ASN A 40 2.25 3.74 8.74
CA ASN A 40 1.67 4.58 9.79
C ASN A 40 2.72 5.30 10.65
N ASP A 41 4.01 5.09 10.40
CA ASP A 41 5.11 5.73 11.12
C ASP A 41 5.72 6.89 10.34
N GLU A 42 6.48 7.74 11.04
CA GLU A 42 7.15 8.94 10.47
C GLU A 42 8.02 8.62 9.25
N LYS A 43 8.76 7.51 9.30
CA LYS A 43 9.63 7.03 8.19
C LYS A 43 8.87 6.70 6.90
N THR A 44 7.55 6.56 6.98
CA THR A 44 6.69 6.22 5.85
C THR A 44 5.73 7.34 5.46
N GLY A 45 5.96 8.55 5.99
CA GLY A 45 5.12 9.72 5.73
C GLY A 45 4.94 10.02 4.25
N GLU A 46 6.01 9.87 3.45
CA GLU A 46 5.95 10.07 1.99
C GLU A 46 5.06 9.03 1.30
N HIS A 47 5.10 7.77 1.73
CA HIS A 47 4.22 6.72 1.20
C HIS A 47 2.76 6.93 1.59
N ARG A 48 2.52 7.46 2.79
CA ARG A 48 1.18 7.84 3.25
C ARG A 48 0.62 9.01 2.42
N ALA A 49 1.44 10.03 2.15
CA ALA A 49 1.06 11.14 1.28
C ALA A 49 0.78 10.65 -0.14
N PHE A 50 1.64 9.78 -0.68
CA PHE A 50 1.45 9.16 -1.99
C PHE A 50 0.14 8.35 -2.06
N LEU A 51 -0.17 7.53 -1.05
CA LEU A 51 -1.44 6.79 -0.99
C LEU A 51 -2.64 7.73 -1.05
N ARG A 52 -2.61 8.80 -0.25
CA ARG A 52 -3.69 9.78 -0.21
C ARG A 52 -3.91 10.42 -1.57
N GLU A 53 -2.82 10.87 -2.22
CA GLU A 53 -2.88 11.46 -3.56
C GLU A 53 -3.47 10.47 -4.58
N LYS A 54 -3.07 9.19 -4.53
CA LYS A 54 -3.62 8.16 -5.42
C LYS A 54 -5.11 7.91 -5.18
N LEU A 55 -5.55 7.89 -3.93
CA LEU A 55 -6.97 7.77 -3.60
C LEU A 55 -7.77 9.00 -4.09
N GLU A 56 -7.25 10.21 -3.91
CA GLU A 56 -7.86 11.46 -4.39
C GLU A 56 -8.02 11.45 -5.92
N LYS A 57 -6.95 11.12 -6.64
CA LYS A 57 -6.98 10.95 -8.11
C LYS A 57 -7.96 9.85 -8.53
N HIS A 58 -8.00 8.73 -7.82
CA HIS A 58 -8.94 7.65 -8.12
C HIS A 58 -10.40 8.10 -7.95
N VAL A 59 -10.73 8.83 -6.87
CA VAL A 59 -12.07 9.43 -6.71
C VAL A 59 -12.36 10.40 -7.83
N GLN A 60 -11.41 11.26 -8.20
CA GLN A 60 -11.59 12.23 -9.28
C GLN A 60 -11.89 11.57 -10.62
N TYR A 61 -11.17 10.50 -10.97
CA TYR A 61 -11.31 9.84 -12.27
C TYR A 61 -12.46 8.84 -12.33
N THR A 62 -12.89 8.26 -11.21
CA THR A 62 -13.85 7.13 -11.20
C THR A 62 -15.13 7.41 -10.42
N GLY A 63 -15.15 8.44 -9.57
CA GLY A 63 -16.27 8.70 -8.65
C GLY A 63 -16.38 7.71 -7.48
N SER A 64 -15.40 6.81 -7.28
CA SER A 64 -15.45 5.71 -6.31
C SER A 64 -15.85 6.13 -4.88
N ASP A 65 -17.04 5.70 -4.46
CA ASP A 65 -17.53 5.93 -3.09
C ASP A 65 -16.65 5.27 -2.04
N ARG A 66 -16.11 4.07 -2.34
CA ARG A 66 -15.19 3.36 -1.45
C ARG A 66 -13.91 4.17 -1.21
N ALA A 67 -13.33 4.74 -2.27
CA ALA A 67 -12.12 5.55 -2.12
C ALA A 67 -12.42 6.88 -1.42
N ARG A 68 -13.60 7.47 -1.63
CA ARG A 68 -14.05 8.67 -0.89
C ARG A 68 -14.17 8.36 0.60
N TRP A 69 -14.83 7.27 0.95
CA TRP A 69 -14.93 6.80 2.33
C TRP A 69 -13.55 6.55 2.96
N MET A 70 -12.62 5.95 2.20
CA MET A 70 -11.24 5.74 2.65
C MET A 70 -10.50 7.06 2.92
N LEU A 71 -10.74 8.11 2.14
CA LEU A 71 -10.17 9.43 2.37
C LEU A 71 -10.76 10.13 3.60
N GLU A 72 -12.06 9.98 3.83
CA GLU A 72 -12.76 10.49 5.01
C GLU A 72 -12.25 9.83 6.30
N HIS A 73 -11.96 8.53 6.26
CA HIS A 73 -11.50 7.73 7.41
C HIS A 73 -10.00 7.43 7.36
N PHE A 74 -9.22 8.29 6.68
CA PHE A 74 -7.86 7.96 6.28
C PHE A 74 -6.92 7.64 7.45
N ALA A 75 -7.13 8.27 8.61
CA ALA A 75 -6.33 8.04 9.81
C ALA A 75 -6.41 6.58 10.31
N ASP A 76 -7.59 5.95 10.20
CA ASP A 76 -7.79 4.55 10.58
C ASP A 76 -7.44 3.60 9.43
N VAL A 77 -7.84 3.98 8.22
CA VAL A 77 -7.67 3.19 7.00
C VAL A 77 -6.20 2.96 6.70
N VAL A 78 -5.33 3.97 6.87
CA VAL A 78 -3.90 3.85 6.59
C VAL A 78 -3.22 2.77 7.45
N ASN A 79 -3.70 2.52 8.67
CA ASN A 79 -3.17 1.46 9.54
C ASN A 79 -3.43 0.05 9.00
N ARG A 80 -4.36 -0.10 8.05
CA ARG A 80 -4.71 -1.35 7.38
C ARG A 80 -3.98 -1.52 6.06
N PHE A 81 -3.12 -0.59 5.67
CA PHE A 81 -2.29 -0.75 4.49
C PHE A 81 -0.96 -1.43 4.82
N TRP A 82 -0.50 -2.24 3.87
CA TRP A 82 0.86 -2.77 3.81
C TRP A 82 1.58 -2.16 2.61
N LEU A 83 2.78 -1.63 2.85
CA LEU A 83 3.75 -1.42 1.79
C LEU A 83 4.49 -2.72 1.54
N VAL A 84 4.39 -3.21 0.31
CA VAL A 84 5.10 -4.40 -0.17
C VAL A 84 6.23 -3.92 -1.06
N LYS A 85 7.45 -4.38 -0.80
CA LYS A 85 8.63 -4.07 -1.61
C LYS A 85 9.50 -5.32 -1.82
N PRO A 86 10.28 -5.42 -2.91
CA PRO A 86 11.36 -6.39 -3.01
C PRO A 86 12.36 -6.23 -1.86
N LYS A 87 12.95 -7.32 -1.39
CA LYS A 87 13.99 -7.27 -0.34
C LYS A 87 15.22 -6.47 -0.73
N ALA A 88 15.54 -6.44 -2.03
CA ALA A 88 16.70 -5.72 -2.57
C ALA A 88 16.54 -4.18 -2.52
N LEU A 89 15.34 -3.66 -2.28
CA LEU A 89 15.07 -2.21 -2.26
C LEU A 89 14.93 -1.69 -0.82
N THR A 90 15.33 -0.44 -0.61
CA THR A 90 15.18 0.29 0.66
C THR A 90 13.98 1.23 0.60
N LEU A 91 13.36 1.57 1.74
CA LEU A 91 12.16 2.45 1.75
C LEU A 91 12.43 3.82 1.12
N ASP A 92 13.55 4.45 1.47
CA ASP A 92 13.96 5.76 0.96
C ASP A 92 14.17 5.82 -0.56
N SER A 93 14.40 4.69 -1.21
CA SER A 93 14.61 4.60 -2.66
C SER A 93 13.32 4.34 -3.44
N LEU A 94 12.16 4.18 -2.79
CA LEU A 94 10.92 3.74 -3.46
C LEU A 94 10.09 4.89 -4.07
N LEU A 95 10.31 6.13 -3.62
CA LEU A 95 9.61 7.33 -4.13
C LEU A 95 10.55 8.33 -4.80
N LYS A 96 11.85 8.00 -4.89
CA LYS A 96 12.85 8.81 -5.59
C LYS A 96 13.04 8.22 -6.98
N ASP A 97 12.34 8.80 -7.96
CA ASP A 97 12.72 8.73 -9.37
C ASP A 97 13.87 9.71 -9.66
#